data_AF-A0A8T4W3R7-F1
#
_entry.id   AF-A0A8T4W3R7-F1
#
_cell.length_a   1.000
_cell.length_b   1.000
_cell.length_c   1.000
_cell.angle_alpha   90.00
_cell.angle_beta   90.00
_cell.angle_gamma   90.00
#
_symmetry.space_group_name_H-M   'P 1'
#
loop_
_entity.id
_entity.type
_entity.pdbx_description
1 polymer ?
#
loop_
_entity_poly.entity_id
_entity_poly.type
_entity_poly.pdbx_seq_one_letter_code
_entity_poly.pdbx_strand_id
1 'polypeptide(L)'
;MRSGDVAFIRAAGMYGSSHYTGGRRAAASRIRARRCCIVDVYGADSVVFETDGHDASVGQCIERLEQCFDEPFSATTRSMRTLARMAERHG
;
A
#
# COMPACT_ATOMS: atom_id res chain seq x y z
N MET A 1 18.96 8.46 4.65
CA MET A 1 17.57 8.35 4.17
C MET A 1 16.69 8.17 5.40
N ARG A 2 15.75 9.10 5.65
CA ARG A 2 14.86 9.06 6.83
C ARG A 2 13.58 8.29 6.46
N SER A 3 13.12 7.51 7.42
CA SER A 3 12.08 6.47 7.35
C SER A 3 10.87 6.81 6.48
N GLY A 4 10.53 5.88 5.58
CA GLY A 4 9.36 5.95 4.69
C GLY A 4 8.05 5.85 5.44
N ASP A 5 7.08 6.65 5.00
CA ASP A 5 5.70 6.55 5.42
C ASP A 5 5.03 5.37 4.71
N VAL A 6 4.55 4.41 5.50
CA VAL A 6 3.77 3.28 5.01
C VAL A 6 2.32 3.72 4.80
N ALA A 7 1.58 3.07 3.91
CA ALA A 7 0.18 3.36 3.66
C ALA A 7 -0.60 2.08 3.46
N PHE A 8 -1.69 1.88 4.19
CA PHE A 8 -2.50 0.68 4.06
C PHE A 8 -3.47 0.83 2.90
N ILE A 9 -3.56 -0.19 2.08
CA ILE A 9 -4.71 -0.36 1.22
C ILE A 9 -5.66 -1.23 2.02
N ARG A 10 -6.96 -0.89 2.04
CA ARG A 10 -7.98 -1.84 2.44
C ARG A 10 -8.65 -2.22 1.15
N ALA A 11 -8.07 -3.15 0.41
CA ALA A 11 -8.63 -3.58 -0.87
C ALA A 11 -10.11 -3.91 -0.62
N ALA A 12 -11.00 -3.18 -1.28
CA ALA A 12 -12.43 -3.40 -1.21
C ALA A 12 -12.73 -4.72 -1.94
N GLY A 13 -12.51 -5.83 -1.23
CA GLY A 13 -12.66 -7.20 -1.70
C GLY A 13 -12.82 -8.19 -0.54
N MET A 14 -13.13 -7.69 0.68
CA MET A 14 -13.29 -8.47 1.92
C MET A 14 -14.33 -9.60 1.87
N TYR A 15 -15.05 -9.79 0.76
CA TYR A 15 -16.03 -10.86 0.60
C TYR A 15 -15.95 -11.62 -0.74
N GLY A 16 -14.90 -11.43 -1.55
CA GLY A 16 -14.82 -12.13 -2.84
C GLY A 16 -13.45 -12.09 -3.49
N SER A 17 -12.72 -13.21 -3.37
CA SER A 17 -11.75 -13.75 -4.34
C SER A 17 -10.51 -12.96 -4.80
N SER A 18 -10.31 -11.67 -4.53
CA SER A 18 -9.10 -10.95 -4.99
C SER A 18 -7.95 -10.96 -3.96
N HIS A 19 -7.34 -12.13 -3.76
CA HIS A 19 -6.07 -12.19 -3.05
C HIS A 19 -4.94 -11.64 -3.94
N TYR A 20 -4.00 -10.89 -3.36
CA TYR A 20 -2.67 -10.71 -3.94
C TYR A 20 -1.94 -12.06 -3.92
N THR A 21 -2.29 -12.94 -4.86
CA THR A 21 -1.59 -14.21 -5.12
C THR A 21 -0.15 -13.91 -5.60
N GLY A 22 0.74 -14.91 -5.56
CA GLY A 22 2.17 -14.70 -5.81
C GLY A 22 2.52 -13.91 -7.08
N GLY A 23 1.77 -14.11 -8.17
CA GLY A 23 1.95 -13.34 -9.41
C GLY A 23 1.56 -11.86 -9.27
N ARG A 24 0.46 -11.57 -8.57
CA ARG A 24 0.02 -10.20 -8.29
C ARG A 24 0.97 -9.50 -7.31
N ARG A 25 1.48 -10.19 -6.29
CA ARG A 25 2.53 -9.64 -5.41
C ARG A 25 3.78 -9.24 -6.19
N ALA A 26 4.26 -10.13 -7.07
CA ALA A 26 5.43 -9.86 -7.90
C ALA A 26 5.20 -8.66 -8.84
N ALA A 27 3.99 -8.52 -9.40
CA ALA A 27 3.62 -7.36 -10.21
C ALA A 27 3.59 -6.06 -9.40
N ALA A 28 2.94 -6.07 -8.22
CA ALA A 28 2.86 -4.91 -7.33
C ALA A 28 4.26 -4.43 -6.90
N SER A 29 5.17 -5.33 -6.52
CA SER A 29 6.54 -4.98 -6.12
C SER A 29 7.36 -4.26 -7.21
N ARG A 30 6.93 -4.31 -8.47
CA ARG A 30 7.58 -3.63 -9.60
C ARG A 30 7.04 -2.22 -9.83
N ILE A 31 5.96 -1.82 -9.17
CA ILE A 31 5.38 -0.48 -9.33
C ILE A 31 6.28 0.54 -8.64
N ARG A 32 6.84 1.43 -9.44
CA ARG A 32 7.59 2.60 -8.99
C ARG A 32 7.03 3.87 -9.61
N ALA A 33 6.44 4.73 -8.79
CA ALA A 33 6.15 6.11 -9.13
C ALA A 33 7.33 7.00 -8.73
N ARG A 34 7.38 8.21 -9.29
CA ARG A 34 8.55 9.12 -9.25
C ARG A 34 9.10 9.37 -7.83
N ARG A 35 8.25 9.24 -6.81
CA ARG A 35 8.52 9.48 -5.38
C ARG A 35 7.84 8.46 -4.45
N CYS A 36 7.40 7.35 -5.01
CA CYS A 36 6.73 6.30 -4.24
C CYS A 36 7.06 4.94 -4.86
N CYS A 37 7.40 3.98 -4.01
CA CYS A 37 7.60 2.60 -4.44
C CYS A 37 6.92 1.63 -3.49
N ILE A 38 6.47 0.51 -4.03
CA ILE A 38 5.94 -0.58 -3.23
C ILE A 38 7.12 -1.39 -2.70
N VAL A 39 7.21 -1.47 -1.38
CA VAL A 39 8.28 -2.19 -0.67
C VAL A 39 7.84 -3.62 -0.42
N ASP A 40 6.59 -3.80 0.02
CA ASP A 40 6.06 -5.11 0.39
C ASP A 40 4.53 -5.14 0.24
N VAL A 41 3.98 -6.36 0.23
CA VAL A 41 2.55 -6.63 0.29
C VAL A 41 2.33 -7.62 1.42
N TYR A 42 1.70 -7.17 2.51
CA TYR A 42 1.42 -7.97 3.68
C TYR A 42 0.01 -8.53 3.64
N GLY A 43 -0.14 -9.83 3.91
CA GLY A 43 -1.44 -10.49 3.84
C GLY A 43 -2.09 -10.42 2.45
N ALA A 44 -3.42 -10.28 2.44
CA ALA A 44 -4.23 -10.25 1.22
C ALA A 44 -4.65 -8.83 0.79
N ASP A 45 -4.54 -7.84 1.68
CA ASP A 45 -5.11 -6.51 1.47
C ASP A 45 -4.14 -5.36 1.74
N SER A 46 -3.04 -5.59 2.47
CA SER A 46 -2.14 -4.54 2.92
C SER A 46 -0.94 -4.39 1.99
N VAL A 47 -0.66 -3.16 1.56
CA VAL A 47 0.52 -2.82 0.77
C VAL A 47 1.39 -1.89 1.60
N VAL A 48 2.70 -1.99 1.45
CA VAL A 48 3.68 -1.14 2.13
C VAL A 48 4.36 -0.29 1.08
N PHE A 49 4.28 1.02 1.25
CA PHE A 49 4.92 1.98 0.38
C PHE A 49 6.11 2.63 1.09
N GLU A 50 7.12 2.98 0.31
CA GLU A 50 8.14 3.94 0.70
C GLU A 50 7.96 5.18 -0.16
N THR A 51 7.78 6.32 0.50
CA THR A 51 7.54 7.64 -0.08
C THR A 51 8.49 8.65 0.57
N ASP A 52 8.74 9.76 -0.11
CA ASP A 52 9.52 10.89 0.39
C ASP A 52 8.74 11.79 1.38
N GLY A 53 7.58 11.34 1.86
CA GLY A 53 6.76 12.04 2.86
C GLY A 53 5.63 12.89 2.27
N HIS A 54 5.27 12.66 1.01
CA HIS A 54 4.09 13.27 0.39
C HIS A 54 3.01 12.24 0.11
N ASP A 55 1.83 12.43 0.72
CA ASP A 55 0.65 11.59 0.54
C ASP A 55 0.20 11.54 -0.94
N ALA A 56 0.39 12.64 -1.68
CA ALA A 56 0.13 12.68 -3.12
C ALA A 56 0.95 11.65 -3.91
N SER A 57 2.17 11.33 -3.46
CA SER A 57 3.00 10.29 -4.08
C SER A 57 2.39 8.90 -3.90
N VAL A 58 1.65 8.65 -2.80
CA VAL A 58 0.98 7.37 -2.53
C VAL A 58 -0.24 7.20 -3.44
N GLY A 59 -1.02 8.27 -3.66
CA GLY A 59 -2.14 8.26 -4.61
C GLY A 59 -1.73 7.78 -6.01
N GLN A 60 -0.59 8.28 -6.51
CA GLN A 60 -0.04 7.85 -7.81
C GLN A 60 0.35 6.37 -7.85
N CYS A 61 0.83 5.82 -6.72
CA CYS A 61 1.12 4.40 -6.62
C CYS A 61 -0.16 3.55 -6.63
N ILE A 62 -1.23 4.03 -5.98
CA ILE A 62 -2.54 3.37 -5.97
C ILE A 62 -3.16 3.37 -7.37
N GLU A 63 -3.15 4.50 -8.08
CA GLU A 63 -3.62 4.57 -9.47
C GLU A 63 -2.91 3.57 -10.38
N ARG A 64 -1.60 3.35 -10.17
CA ARG A 64 -0.85 2.33 -10.91
C ARG A 64 -1.18 0.90 -10.51
N LEU A 65 -1.53 0.67 -9.25
CA LEU A 65 -2.04 -0.62 -8.81
C LEU A 65 -3.38 -0.91 -9.48
N GLU A 66 -4.28 0.07 -9.54
CA GLU A 66 -5.57 -0.04 -10.23
C GLU A 66 -5.38 -0.40 -11.71
N GLN A 67 -4.47 0.30 -12.40
CA GLN A 67 -4.13 0.01 -13.79
C GLN A 67 -3.50 -1.39 -13.97
N CYS A 68 -2.66 -1.83 -13.02
CA CYS A 68 -1.97 -3.11 -13.11
C CYS A 68 -2.92 -4.31 -12.90
N PHE A 69 -3.98 -4.14 -12.10
CA PHE A 69 -4.90 -5.21 -11.76
C PHE A 69 -6.28 -5.08 -12.42
N ASP A 70 -6.51 -3.99 -13.14
CA ASP A 70 -7.78 -3.67 -13.79
C ASP A 70 -8.96 -3.70 -12.80
N GLU A 71 -8.72 -3.22 -11.58
CA GLU A 71 -9.71 -3.17 -10.50
C GLU A 71 -9.51 -1.92 -9.63
N PRO A 72 -10.59 -1.28 -9.14
CA PRO A 72 -10.48 -0.11 -8.29
C PRO A 72 -9.98 -0.48 -6.88
N PHE A 73 -9.12 0.35 -6.31
CA PHE A 73 -8.58 0.17 -4.96
C PHE A 73 -9.06 1.28 -4.03
N SER A 74 -9.85 0.92 -3.03
CA SER A 74 -10.06 1.81 -1.88
C SER A 74 -8.88 1.68 -0.92
N ALA A 75 -8.24 2.78 -0.56
CA ALA A 75 -7.08 2.78 0.33
C ALA A 75 -7.27 3.72 1.53
N THR A 76 -6.60 3.42 2.64
CA THR A 76 -6.49 4.32 3.79
C THR A 76 -5.04 4.44 4.20
N THR A 77 -4.43 5.57 3.85
CA THR A 77 -3.01 5.80 4.11
C THR A 77 -2.76 6.23 5.57
N ARG A 78 -1.72 5.68 6.20
CA ARG A 78 -1.33 5.97 7.60
C ARG A 78 0.17 5.74 7.79
N SER A 79 0.90 6.79 8.15
CA SER A 79 2.34 6.70 8.44
C SER A 79 2.67 5.67 9.52
N MET A 80 3.88 5.09 9.48
CA MET A 80 4.37 4.14 10.50
C MET A 80 4.36 4.74 11.89
N ARG A 81 4.64 6.04 12.00
CA ARG A 81 4.55 6.75 13.28
C ARG A 81 3.14 6.75 13.85
N THR A 82 2.13 6.88 12.99
CA THR A 82 0.72 6.83 13.40
C THR A 82 0.35 5.43 13.87
N LEU A 83 0.76 4.40 13.13
CA LEU A 83 0.54 3.01 13.54
C LEU A 83 1.22 2.67 14.86
N ALA A 84 2.48 3.05 15.04
CA ALA A 84 3.23 2.78 16.26
C ALA A 84 2.50 3.36 17.48
N ARG A 85 2.02 4.61 17.38
CA ARG A 85 1.19 5.24 18.42
C ARG A 85 -0.15 4.53 18.64
N MET A 86 -0.77 4.01 17.60
CA MET A 86 -2.02 3.24 17.73
C MET A 86 -1.76 1.91 18.45
N ALA A 87 -0.68 1.21 18.09
CA ALA A 87 -0.28 -0.03 18.73
C ALA A 87 0.08 0.20 20.20
N GLU A 88 0.85 1.24 20.53
CA GLU A 88 1.16 1.62 21.92
C GLU A 88 -0.09 1.94 22.75
N ARG A 89 -1.12 2.52 22.14
CA ARG A 89 -2.34 2.93 22.84
C ARG A 89 -3.29 1.76 23.12
N HIS A 90 -3.27 0.74 22.27
CA HIS A 90 -4.30 -0.32 22.25
C HIS A 90 -3.75 -1.75 22.41
N GLY A 91 -2.43 -1.92 22.44
CA GLY A 91 -1.73 -3.20 22.63
C GLY A 91 -1.22 -3.41 24.05
#